data_AF-R6J5D9-F1
#
_entry.id   AF-R6J5D9-F1
#
_cell.length_a   1.000
_cell.length_b   1.000
_cell.length_c   1.000
_cell.angle_alpha   90.00
_cell.angle_beta   90.00
_cell.angle_gamma   90.00
#
_symmetry.space_group_name_H-M   'P 1'
#
loop_
_entity.id
_entity.type
_entity.pdbx_description
1 polymer ?
#
loop_
_entity_poly.entity_id
_entity_poly.type
_entity_poly.pdbx_seq_one_letter_code
_entity_poly.pdbx_strand_id
1 'polypeptide(L)'
;MVKTRMSDETTGDKWDTQGALINIKSGQYGRTYKVNINGSTVASFTTPDGSDKSHTTQIATDYIVSQLATQVSAKGYGIQQGSSWLYLYKSSTGSVTNTIQHVTVNSVAEQVDRFRGIKALYREVNGTNIAVSGTTITVYVHNLKGLGVVIGNNNQNLKNEIEGCRNRWWKVTERIVEDTENYTDIDYILEWGTISEEVTVTSNVNAIETVDVYDGYNNQAAFGILKSVQKFSMLPASAPDGFIVKVAGEAGSTTDDYYIRYDDTEKIWKECARPGILSGYELTSMPHILVRNSDGTFTMKKAEWSKREIGDDDSNPQPSFIDQHINDIFFYRNRLGVIAGENVILTRSADFFNFWMTSALEVQDTDPIDLAVSDNKIATLLHAVPYDETLGNVFFGEKCDSRKIKP
;
A
#
# COMPACT_ATOMS: atom_id res chain seq x y z
N MET A 1 25.54 14.19 -35.73
CA MET A 1 25.40 13.55 -34.41
C MET A 1 23.93 13.39 -34.10
N VAL A 2 23.54 12.34 -33.39
CA VAL A 2 22.16 12.15 -32.91
C VAL A 2 22.03 12.91 -31.60
N LYS A 3 20.90 13.60 -31.38
CA LYS A 3 20.60 14.18 -30.06
C LYS A 3 20.12 13.08 -29.15
N THR A 4 20.65 13.02 -27.94
CA THR A 4 20.14 12.14 -26.89
C THR A 4 18.69 12.52 -26.58
N ARG A 5 17.89 11.54 -26.19
CA ARG A 5 16.51 11.77 -25.75
C ARG A 5 16.10 10.72 -24.73
N MET A 6 15.11 11.06 -23.91
CA MET A 6 14.38 10.08 -23.12
C MET A 6 13.61 9.12 -24.04
N SER A 7 13.36 7.90 -23.59
CA SER A 7 12.40 7.01 -24.25
C SER A 7 10.97 7.46 -23.93
N ASP A 8 10.00 7.02 -24.73
CA ASP A 8 8.58 7.22 -24.43
C ASP A 8 8.08 6.31 -23.28
N GLU A 9 8.97 5.58 -22.63
CA GLU A 9 8.64 4.68 -21.51
C GLU A 9 8.44 5.49 -20.22
N THR A 10 7.32 5.24 -19.54
CA THR A 10 7.01 5.85 -18.24
C THR A 10 7.05 4.82 -17.10
N THR A 11 7.11 5.30 -15.86
CA THR A 11 7.01 4.48 -14.63
C THR A 11 5.63 3.81 -14.44
N GLY A 12 4.68 4.03 -15.37
CA GLY A 12 3.29 3.59 -15.28
C GLY A 12 2.44 4.56 -14.47
N ASP A 13 1.28 4.95 -14.99
CA ASP A 13 0.37 5.88 -14.30
C ASP A 13 -0.51 5.15 -13.28
N LYS A 14 0.13 4.69 -12.21
CA LYS A 14 -0.57 3.98 -11.13
C LYS A 14 -1.67 4.85 -10.52
N TRP A 15 -1.51 6.17 -10.47
CA TRP A 15 -2.49 7.07 -9.86
C TRP A 15 -3.81 7.21 -10.61
N ASP A 16 -3.87 6.82 -11.88
CA ASP A 16 -5.12 6.77 -12.67
C ASP A 16 -5.96 5.52 -12.41
N THR A 17 -5.31 4.46 -11.92
CA THR A 17 -5.93 3.16 -11.69
C THR A 17 -6.05 2.80 -10.21
N GLN A 18 -5.18 3.39 -9.38
CA GLN A 18 -5.18 3.24 -7.94
C GLN A 18 -6.41 3.90 -7.32
N GLY A 19 -6.99 3.21 -6.35
CA GLY A 19 -8.10 3.71 -5.56
C GLY A 19 -7.67 4.52 -4.34
N ALA A 20 -8.55 4.59 -3.35
CA ALA A 20 -8.28 5.27 -2.08
C ALA A 20 -7.95 4.27 -0.98
N LEU A 21 -7.00 4.62 -0.12
CA LEU A 21 -6.65 3.88 1.08
C LEU A 21 -7.12 4.66 2.31
N ILE A 22 -7.82 3.98 3.20
CA ILE A 22 -8.27 4.51 4.48
C ILE A 22 -7.45 3.82 5.55
N ASN A 23 -6.74 4.59 6.37
CA ASN A 23 -5.98 4.08 7.50
C ASN A 23 -6.73 4.39 8.80
N ILE A 24 -6.98 3.38 9.62
CA ILE A 24 -7.48 3.51 10.99
C ILE A 24 -6.29 3.29 11.93
N LYS A 25 -5.72 4.39 12.41
CA LYS A 25 -4.53 4.37 13.29
C LYS A 25 -4.86 3.91 14.70
N SER A 26 -6.04 4.26 15.21
CA SER A 26 -6.50 3.83 16.54
C SER A 26 -8.01 3.95 16.70
N GLY A 27 -8.59 3.10 17.53
CA GLY A 27 -9.97 3.24 18.00
C GLY A 27 -10.06 3.99 19.33
N GLN A 28 -11.15 4.72 19.52
CA GLN A 28 -11.49 5.41 20.77
C GLN A 28 -12.98 5.21 21.07
N TYR A 29 -13.38 5.17 22.34
CA TYR A 29 -14.79 5.02 22.71
C TYR A 29 -15.63 6.26 22.37
N GLY A 30 -16.86 6.03 21.93
CA GLY A 30 -17.85 7.06 21.65
C GLY A 30 -17.47 7.98 20.49
N ARG A 31 -16.65 7.51 19.54
CA ARG A 31 -16.16 8.29 18.40
C ARG A 31 -16.72 7.78 17.09
N THR A 32 -17.07 8.72 16.22
CA THR A 32 -17.55 8.42 14.87
C THR A 32 -16.38 8.44 13.89
N TYR A 33 -16.26 7.37 13.11
CA TYR A 33 -15.36 7.21 11.98
C TYR A 33 -16.20 7.28 10.71
N LYS A 34 -15.94 8.27 9.86
CA LYS A 34 -16.75 8.54 8.68
C LYS A 34 -15.87 8.66 7.44
N VAL A 35 -16.30 7.99 6.38
CA VAL A 35 -15.64 7.95 5.09
C VAL A 35 -16.51 8.68 4.08
N ASN A 36 -15.96 9.74 3.49
CA ASN A 36 -16.58 10.45 2.40
C ASN A 36 -15.78 10.21 1.11
N ILE A 37 -16.49 9.92 0.03
CA ILE A 37 -15.94 9.78 -1.31
C ILE A 37 -16.72 10.73 -2.22
N ASN A 38 -16.03 11.55 -3.01
CA ASN A 38 -16.65 12.53 -3.92
C ASN A 38 -17.69 13.42 -3.20
N GLY A 39 -17.35 13.88 -1.99
CA GLY A 39 -18.22 14.71 -1.15
C GLY A 39 -19.42 13.99 -0.50
N SER A 40 -19.64 12.70 -0.78
CA SER A 40 -20.76 11.91 -0.23
C SER A 40 -20.29 10.93 0.83
N THR A 41 -21.00 10.83 1.96
CA THR A 41 -20.71 9.83 2.98
C THR A 41 -21.07 8.43 2.48
N VAL A 42 -20.05 7.57 2.34
CA VAL A 42 -20.20 6.17 1.89
C VAL A 42 -20.23 5.19 3.05
N ALA A 43 -19.59 5.53 4.18
CA ALA A 43 -19.63 4.73 5.40
C ALA A 43 -19.49 5.61 6.64
N SER A 44 -20.14 5.20 7.73
CA SER A 44 -20.04 5.85 9.02
C SER A 44 -20.26 4.83 10.14
N PHE A 45 -19.33 4.75 11.08
CA PHE A 45 -19.44 3.86 12.24
C PHE A 45 -19.12 4.64 13.51
N THR A 46 -19.96 4.51 14.54
CA THR A 46 -19.70 5.11 15.85
C THR A 46 -19.38 4.00 16.82
N THR A 47 -18.18 4.05 17.40
CA THR A 47 -17.76 3.11 18.42
C THR A 47 -18.62 3.28 19.68
N PRO A 48 -18.85 2.20 20.44
CA PRO A 48 -19.58 2.28 21.70
C PRO A 48 -18.90 3.20 22.71
N ASP A 49 -19.66 3.64 23.71
CA ASP A 49 -19.22 4.60 24.74
C ASP A 49 -18.27 4.02 25.81
N GLY A 50 -18.02 2.71 25.79
CA GLY A 50 -17.18 2.03 26.80
C GLY A 50 -17.88 1.71 28.12
N SER A 51 -19.20 1.85 28.21
CA SER A 51 -19.99 1.51 29.41
C SER A 51 -20.04 0.01 29.75
N ASP A 52 -19.81 -0.87 28.77
CA ASP A 52 -19.73 -2.32 28.94
C ASP A 52 -18.33 -2.84 28.60
N LYS A 53 -17.86 -3.88 29.32
CA LYS A 53 -16.55 -4.51 29.07
C LYS A 53 -16.41 -5.05 27.64
N SER A 54 -17.52 -5.50 27.05
CA SER A 54 -17.56 -5.99 25.67
C SER A 54 -17.30 -4.92 24.62
N HIS A 55 -17.33 -3.62 24.98
CA HIS A 55 -17.01 -2.53 24.05
C HIS A 55 -15.50 -2.46 23.72
N THR A 56 -14.63 -3.08 24.54
CA THR A 56 -13.16 -2.99 24.41
C THR A 56 -12.62 -3.50 23.08
N THR A 57 -13.23 -4.52 22.52
CA THR A 57 -12.84 -5.10 21.23
C THR A 57 -13.49 -4.38 20.05
N GLN A 58 -14.55 -3.60 20.30
CA GLN A 58 -15.24 -2.82 19.27
C GLN A 58 -14.52 -1.51 18.93
N ILE A 59 -13.46 -1.18 19.68
CA ILE A 59 -12.50 -0.12 19.33
C ILE A 59 -11.22 -0.68 18.68
N ALA A 60 -11.14 -1.98 18.41
CA ALA A 60 -10.03 -2.53 17.65
C ALA A 60 -10.08 -2.01 16.20
N THR A 61 -8.91 -1.76 15.60
CA THR A 61 -8.82 -1.13 14.27
C THR A 61 -9.41 -2.03 13.18
N ASP A 62 -9.23 -3.34 13.31
CA ASP A 62 -9.76 -4.36 12.40
C ASP A 62 -11.29 -4.45 12.48
N TYR A 63 -11.85 -4.31 13.67
CA TYR A 63 -13.29 -4.21 13.86
C TYR A 63 -13.87 -2.94 13.23
N ILE A 64 -13.23 -1.78 13.44
CA ILE A 64 -13.68 -0.53 12.82
C ILE A 64 -13.59 -0.64 11.28
N VAL A 65 -12.49 -1.20 10.77
CA VAL A 65 -12.31 -1.45 9.33
C VAL A 65 -13.39 -2.37 8.78
N SER A 66 -13.75 -3.47 9.47
CA SER A 66 -14.80 -4.38 9.00
C SER A 66 -16.16 -3.70 8.93
N GLN A 67 -16.51 -2.88 9.94
CA GLN A 67 -17.76 -2.12 9.95
C GLN A 67 -17.84 -1.13 8.78
N LEU A 68 -16.72 -0.46 8.46
CA LEU A 68 -16.64 0.44 7.31
C LEU A 68 -16.67 -0.34 5.98
N ALA A 69 -15.98 -1.47 5.91
CA ALA A 69 -15.90 -2.34 4.73
C ALA A 69 -17.29 -2.84 4.30
N THR A 70 -18.12 -3.29 5.26
CA THR A 70 -19.51 -3.71 4.98
C THR A 70 -20.32 -2.58 4.35
N GLN A 71 -20.24 -1.36 4.88
CA GLN A 71 -20.99 -0.22 4.38
C GLN A 71 -20.48 0.26 3.00
N VAL A 72 -19.17 0.31 2.82
CA VAL A 72 -18.53 0.67 1.55
C VAL A 72 -18.88 -0.35 0.46
N SER A 73 -18.80 -1.65 0.78
CA SER A 73 -19.20 -2.73 -0.11
C SER A 73 -20.67 -2.56 -0.52
N ALA A 74 -21.58 -2.28 0.43
CA ALA A 74 -22.99 -2.02 0.12
C ALA A 74 -23.22 -0.80 -0.81
N LYS A 75 -22.24 0.11 -0.96
CA LYS A 75 -22.25 1.22 -1.93
C LYS A 75 -21.68 0.86 -3.30
N GLY A 76 -21.31 -0.41 -3.52
CA GLY A 76 -20.86 -0.94 -4.79
C GLY A 76 -19.36 -0.79 -5.06
N TYR A 77 -18.58 -0.31 -4.11
CA TYR A 77 -17.13 -0.20 -4.29
C TYR A 77 -16.46 -1.56 -4.14
N GLY A 78 -15.40 -1.78 -4.93
CA GLY A 78 -14.50 -2.89 -4.73
C GLY A 78 -13.60 -2.59 -3.54
N ILE A 79 -13.39 -3.59 -2.68
CA ILE A 79 -12.59 -3.42 -1.47
C ILE A 79 -11.51 -4.48 -1.29
N GLN A 80 -10.46 -4.09 -0.59
CA GLN A 80 -9.50 -4.98 0.05
C GLN A 80 -9.24 -4.45 1.46
N GLN A 81 -9.12 -5.31 2.47
CA GLN A 81 -8.90 -4.88 3.85
C GLN A 81 -7.63 -5.51 4.44
N GLY A 82 -7.02 -4.77 5.35
CA GLY A 82 -6.05 -5.26 6.31
C GLY A 82 -6.53 -5.01 7.75
N SER A 83 -5.66 -5.26 8.73
CA SER A 83 -6.01 -5.09 10.15
C SER A 83 -6.20 -3.64 10.60
N SER A 84 -5.65 -2.67 9.86
CA SER A 84 -5.76 -1.24 10.20
C SER A 84 -6.05 -0.37 8.98
N TRP A 85 -6.40 -0.96 7.84
CA TRP A 85 -6.66 -0.19 6.63
C TRP A 85 -7.73 -0.83 5.75
N LEU A 86 -8.41 0.01 4.98
CA LEU A 86 -9.41 -0.35 3.98
C LEU A 86 -9.03 0.32 2.66
N TYR A 87 -8.78 -0.47 1.63
CA TYR A 87 -8.54 -0.02 0.28
C TYR A 87 -9.82 -0.13 -0.53
N LEU A 88 -10.19 0.96 -1.20
CA LEU A 88 -11.38 1.07 -2.04
C LEU A 88 -10.93 1.35 -3.47
N TYR A 89 -11.42 0.59 -4.44
CA TYR A 89 -11.14 0.80 -5.85
C TYR A 89 -12.44 0.88 -6.66
N LYS A 90 -12.35 1.54 -7.82
CA LYS A 90 -13.46 1.58 -8.78
C LYS A 90 -13.76 0.17 -9.28
N SER A 91 -15.02 -0.20 -9.32
CA SER A 91 -15.43 -1.51 -9.82
C SER A 91 -15.77 -1.43 -11.31
N SER A 92 -15.56 -2.54 -12.02
CA SER A 92 -16.01 -2.68 -13.41
C SER A 92 -17.54 -2.69 -13.50
N THR A 93 -18.10 -2.45 -14.69
CA THR A 93 -19.56 -2.47 -14.91
C THR A 93 -20.17 -3.85 -14.67
N GLY A 94 -21.25 -3.92 -13.87
CA GLY A 94 -22.04 -5.13 -13.62
C GLY A 94 -22.23 -5.42 -12.13
N SER A 95 -21.21 -6.02 -11.51
CA SER A 95 -21.20 -6.38 -10.10
C SER A 95 -19.76 -6.50 -9.59
N VAL A 96 -19.57 -6.35 -8.28
CA VAL A 96 -18.30 -6.65 -7.60
C VAL A 96 -18.56 -7.64 -6.47
N THR A 97 -17.68 -8.63 -6.34
CA THR A 97 -17.64 -9.55 -5.21
C THR A 97 -16.51 -9.14 -4.28
N ASN A 98 -16.87 -8.82 -3.05
CA ASN A 98 -15.96 -8.37 -2.01
C ASN A 98 -15.82 -9.44 -0.95
N THR A 99 -14.59 -9.69 -0.49
CA THR A 99 -14.34 -10.50 0.70
C THR A 99 -14.22 -9.58 1.91
N ILE A 100 -15.14 -9.66 2.86
CA ILE A 100 -15.13 -8.90 4.11
C ILE A 100 -14.65 -9.82 5.24
N GLN A 101 -13.72 -9.33 6.06
CA GLN A 101 -13.21 -10.06 7.22
C GLN A 101 -13.86 -9.47 8.46
N HIS A 102 -14.50 -10.31 9.26
CA HIS A 102 -15.09 -9.92 10.53
C HIS A 102 -14.34 -10.58 11.67
N VAL A 103 -14.07 -9.82 12.73
CA VAL A 103 -13.39 -10.32 13.93
C VAL A 103 -14.41 -10.50 15.05
N THR A 104 -14.35 -11.67 15.69
CA THR A 104 -15.19 -11.97 16.86
C THR A 104 -14.92 -11.00 18.00
N VAL A 105 -16.01 -10.44 18.55
CA VAL A 105 -15.94 -9.31 19.49
C VAL A 105 -15.65 -9.77 20.92
N ASN A 106 -16.08 -10.95 21.35
CA ASN A 106 -15.88 -11.40 22.73
C ASN A 106 -15.00 -12.65 22.78
N SER A 107 -14.36 -12.88 23.92
CA SER A 107 -13.51 -14.06 24.11
C SER A 107 -14.32 -15.35 24.22
N VAL A 108 -13.66 -16.48 23.97
CA VAL A 108 -14.22 -17.82 24.19
C VAL A 108 -14.70 -18.00 25.63
N ALA A 109 -13.91 -17.55 26.61
CA ALA A 109 -14.28 -17.67 28.02
C ALA A 109 -15.56 -16.88 28.35
N GLU A 110 -15.63 -15.62 27.92
CA GLU A 110 -16.84 -14.79 28.11
C GLU A 110 -18.06 -15.40 27.42
N GLN A 111 -17.89 -15.98 26.24
CA GLN A 111 -18.99 -16.64 25.53
C GLN A 111 -19.48 -17.89 26.25
N VAL A 112 -18.57 -18.70 26.79
CA VAL A 112 -18.91 -19.90 27.56
C VAL A 112 -19.68 -19.51 28.82
N ASP A 113 -19.26 -18.46 29.51
CA ASP A 113 -19.95 -17.97 30.71
C ASP A 113 -21.37 -17.47 30.38
N ARG A 114 -21.56 -16.79 29.24
CA ARG A 114 -22.89 -16.42 28.73
C ARG A 114 -23.77 -17.65 28.52
N PHE A 115 -23.28 -18.69 27.83
CA PHE A 115 -24.06 -19.92 27.64
C PHE A 115 -24.39 -20.62 28.95
N ARG A 116 -23.43 -20.70 29.88
CA ARG A 116 -23.66 -21.30 31.22
C ARG A 116 -24.69 -20.55 32.05
N GLY A 117 -24.83 -19.24 31.84
CA GLY A 117 -25.84 -18.42 32.48
C GLY A 117 -27.27 -18.61 31.94
N ILE A 118 -27.43 -19.24 30.76
CA ILE A 118 -28.73 -19.42 30.12
C ILE A 118 -29.40 -20.69 30.61
N LYS A 119 -30.61 -20.53 31.16
CA LYS A 119 -31.52 -21.64 31.46
C LYS A 119 -32.13 -22.17 30.15
N ALA A 120 -31.70 -23.37 29.75
CA ALA A 120 -32.17 -24.09 28.56
C ALA A 120 -32.13 -25.61 28.80
N LEU A 121 -32.83 -26.36 27.95
CA LEU A 121 -32.79 -27.82 27.83
C LEU A 121 -31.58 -28.22 27.00
N TYR A 122 -30.56 -28.71 27.69
CA TYR A 122 -29.33 -29.21 27.08
C TYR A 122 -29.37 -30.73 26.96
N ARG A 123 -28.64 -31.25 25.97
CA ARG A 123 -28.29 -32.68 25.89
C ARG A 123 -26.92 -32.89 26.53
N GLU A 124 -26.77 -33.93 27.33
CA GLU A 124 -25.46 -34.29 27.89
C GLU A 124 -24.70 -35.22 26.94
N VAL A 125 -23.43 -34.90 26.69
CA VAL A 125 -22.51 -35.72 25.90
C VAL A 125 -21.21 -35.84 26.69
N ASN A 126 -20.80 -37.06 27.03
CA ASN A 126 -19.57 -37.34 27.79
C ASN A 126 -19.46 -36.53 29.10
N GLY A 127 -20.57 -36.33 29.82
CA GLY A 127 -20.58 -35.60 31.10
C GLY A 127 -20.62 -34.07 30.98
N THR A 128 -20.79 -33.51 29.78
CA THR A 128 -20.94 -32.05 29.60
C THR A 128 -22.07 -31.69 28.62
N ASN A 129 -22.65 -30.51 28.80
CA ASN A 129 -23.60 -29.90 27.86
C ASN A 129 -22.97 -28.84 26.93
N ILE A 130 -21.78 -28.36 27.31
CA ILE A 130 -21.01 -27.37 26.55
C ILE A 130 -19.56 -27.87 26.54
N ALA A 131 -19.07 -28.24 25.36
CA ALA A 131 -17.67 -28.60 25.16
C ALA A 131 -16.88 -27.40 24.63
N VAL A 132 -15.64 -27.25 25.07
CA VAL A 132 -14.73 -26.19 24.62
C VAL A 132 -13.42 -26.84 24.18
N SER A 133 -12.97 -26.54 22.97
CA SER A 133 -11.71 -27.03 22.41
C SER A 133 -11.01 -25.91 21.68
N GLY A 134 -10.00 -25.31 22.31
CA GLY A 134 -9.29 -24.16 21.77
C GLY A 134 -10.22 -22.98 21.50
N THR A 135 -10.43 -22.65 20.22
CA THR A 135 -11.29 -21.57 19.75
C THR A 135 -12.72 -22.01 19.44
N THR A 136 -13.05 -23.28 19.62
CA THR A 136 -14.37 -23.83 19.29
C THR A 136 -15.18 -24.11 20.54
N ILE A 137 -16.44 -23.69 20.54
CA ILE A 137 -17.46 -24.04 21.54
C ILE A 137 -18.50 -24.93 20.86
N THR A 138 -18.83 -26.06 21.46
CA THR A 138 -19.95 -26.90 21.03
C THR A 138 -21.01 -26.91 22.10
N VAL A 139 -22.22 -26.43 21.77
CA VAL A 139 -23.38 -26.45 22.66
C VAL A 139 -24.33 -27.56 22.23
N TYR A 140 -24.58 -28.51 23.13
CA TYR A 140 -25.44 -29.67 22.89
C TYR A 140 -26.87 -29.38 23.36
N VAL A 141 -27.81 -29.30 22.43
CA VAL A 141 -29.16 -28.79 22.68
C VAL A 141 -30.21 -29.86 22.46
N HIS A 142 -31.19 -29.95 23.36
CA HIS A 142 -32.34 -30.84 23.27
C HIS A 142 -33.63 -30.01 23.12
N ASN A 143 -34.29 -30.06 21.96
CA ASN A 143 -35.50 -29.27 21.68
C ASN A 143 -36.75 -30.14 21.56
N LEU A 144 -37.76 -29.94 22.42
CA LEU A 144 -39.01 -30.72 22.38
C LEU A 144 -40.00 -30.20 21.30
N LYS A 145 -40.80 -31.11 20.70
CA LYS A 145 -41.75 -30.86 19.58
C LYS A 145 -43.25 -31.09 19.91
N GLY A 146 -43.63 -31.56 21.11
CA GLY A 146 -45.00 -32.07 21.41
C GLY A 146 -46.03 -31.07 21.99
N LEU A 147 -47.29 -31.19 21.52
CA LEU A 147 -48.49 -30.30 21.69
C LEU A 147 -49.09 -30.08 23.09
N GLY A 148 -48.45 -30.48 24.19
CA GLY A 148 -49.09 -30.56 25.52
C GLY A 148 -48.53 -29.69 26.65
N VAL A 149 -47.38 -29.05 26.47
CA VAL A 149 -46.73 -28.20 27.49
C VAL A 149 -46.36 -26.91 26.79
N VAL A 150 -47.12 -25.84 27.01
CA VAL A 150 -46.86 -24.45 26.58
C VAL A 150 -45.69 -24.36 25.59
N ILE A 151 -45.87 -24.77 24.33
CA ILE A 151 -44.82 -24.71 23.31
C ILE A 151 -44.71 -23.27 22.80
N GLY A 152 -44.54 -22.33 23.71
CA GLY A 152 -43.98 -21.03 23.41
C GLY A 152 -42.61 -21.03 24.03
N ASN A 153 -41.55 -21.09 23.22
CA ASN A 153 -40.17 -20.75 23.60
C ASN A 153 -39.23 -21.87 24.10
N ASN A 154 -39.33 -23.12 23.59
CA ASN A 154 -38.29 -24.13 23.86
C ASN A 154 -36.91 -23.60 23.44
N ASN A 155 -36.02 -23.46 24.42
CA ASN A 155 -34.65 -22.92 24.29
C ASN A 155 -34.55 -21.55 23.63
N GLN A 156 -35.59 -20.71 23.70
CA GLN A 156 -35.60 -19.41 23.01
C GLN A 156 -34.44 -18.50 23.44
N ASN A 157 -34.13 -18.42 24.74
CA ASN A 157 -33.00 -17.62 25.22
C ASN A 157 -31.66 -18.13 24.68
N LEU A 158 -31.51 -19.46 24.55
CA LEU A 158 -30.32 -20.05 23.96
C LEU A 158 -30.24 -19.76 22.47
N LYS A 159 -31.34 -19.91 21.72
CA LYS A 159 -31.42 -19.54 20.30
C LYS A 159 -31.13 -18.06 20.07
N ASN A 160 -31.64 -17.19 20.92
CA ASN A 160 -31.35 -15.76 20.90
C ASN A 160 -29.86 -15.49 21.13
N GLU A 161 -29.20 -16.22 22.03
CA GLU A 161 -27.76 -16.09 22.25
C GLU A 161 -26.94 -16.67 21.09
N ILE A 162 -27.36 -17.78 20.49
CA ILE A 162 -26.74 -18.32 19.26
C ILE A 162 -26.82 -17.28 18.14
N GLU A 163 -27.97 -16.62 17.97
CA GLU A 163 -28.12 -15.51 17.02
C GLU A 163 -27.26 -14.30 17.42
N GLY A 164 -27.16 -14.02 18.73
CA GLY A 164 -26.23 -13.04 19.28
C GLY A 164 -24.77 -13.33 18.93
N CYS A 165 -24.37 -14.60 18.90
CA CYS A 165 -23.04 -15.02 18.46
C CYS A 165 -22.82 -14.71 16.98
N ARG A 166 -23.81 -14.97 16.11
CA ARG A 166 -23.74 -14.59 14.68
C ARG A 166 -23.57 -13.08 14.51
N ASN A 167 -24.32 -12.29 15.28
CA ASN A 167 -24.20 -10.83 15.31
C ASN A 167 -22.85 -10.33 15.86
N ARG A 168 -22.16 -11.17 16.64
CA ARG A 168 -20.79 -10.93 17.13
C ARG A 168 -19.73 -11.66 16.29
N TRP A 169 -20.11 -12.08 15.07
CA TRP A 169 -19.25 -12.69 14.06
C TRP A 169 -18.64 -14.04 14.41
N TRP A 170 -19.27 -14.78 15.31
CA TRP A 170 -18.93 -16.19 15.49
C TRP A 170 -19.40 -16.99 14.28
N LYS A 171 -18.54 -17.87 13.77
CA LYS A 171 -18.97 -18.85 12.78
C LYS A 171 -19.77 -19.94 13.48
N VAL A 172 -21.08 -19.94 13.29
CA VAL A 172 -21.99 -20.91 13.91
C VAL A 172 -22.44 -21.92 12.86
N THR A 173 -22.06 -23.18 13.06
CA THR A 173 -22.52 -24.34 12.29
C THR A 173 -23.55 -25.11 13.11
N GLU A 174 -24.68 -25.44 12.48
CA GLU A 174 -25.74 -26.22 13.10
C GLU A 174 -25.70 -27.65 12.57
N ARG A 175 -25.69 -28.63 13.48
CA ARG A 175 -25.72 -30.05 13.12
C ARG A 175 -26.87 -30.73 13.84
N ILE A 176 -27.89 -31.13 13.10
CA ILE A 176 -28.97 -31.98 13.62
C ILE A 176 -28.37 -33.37 13.88
N VAL A 177 -28.42 -33.81 15.13
CA VAL A 177 -27.90 -35.12 15.55
C VAL A 177 -29.00 -36.17 15.52
N GLU A 178 -30.18 -35.80 15.99
CA GLU A 178 -31.34 -36.69 16.00
C GLU A 178 -32.60 -35.86 15.80
N ASP A 179 -33.53 -36.41 15.02
CA ASP A 179 -34.83 -35.77 14.81
C ASP A 179 -35.95 -36.79 14.91
N THR A 180 -36.82 -36.62 15.90
CA THR A 180 -37.95 -37.52 16.18
C THR A 180 -39.26 -36.74 16.19
N GLU A 181 -40.38 -37.45 16.35
CA GLU A 181 -41.70 -36.83 16.53
C GLU A 181 -41.78 -35.98 17.81
N ASN A 182 -40.97 -36.31 18.83
CA ASN A 182 -41.05 -35.71 20.15
C ASN A 182 -39.96 -34.66 20.41
N TYR A 183 -38.82 -34.73 19.73
CA TYR A 183 -37.69 -33.82 19.93
C TYR A 183 -36.75 -33.73 18.73
N THR A 184 -35.93 -32.69 18.72
CA THR A 184 -34.78 -32.49 17.84
C THR A 184 -33.55 -32.16 18.67
N ASP A 185 -32.50 -32.94 18.50
CA ASP A 185 -31.19 -32.68 19.06
C ASP A 185 -30.29 -31.97 18.07
N ILE A 186 -29.70 -30.86 18.50
CA ILE A 186 -28.86 -30.01 17.66
C ILE A 186 -27.55 -29.72 18.38
N ASP A 187 -26.44 -29.86 17.66
CA ASP A 187 -25.13 -29.37 18.07
C ASP A 187 -24.88 -28.04 17.38
N TYR A 188 -24.74 -26.98 18.17
CA TYR A 188 -24.24 -25.71 17.68
C TYR A 188 -22.73 -25.67 17.87
N ILE A 189 -21.98 -25.63 16.78
CA ILE A 189 -20.52 -25.52 16.77
C ILE A 189 -20.18 -24.07 16.44
N LEU A 190 -19.62 -23.36 17.41
CA LEU A 190 -19.25 -21.96 17.31
C LEU A 190 -17.74 -21.83 17.27
N GLU A 191 -17.20 -21.22 16.22
CA GLU A 191 -15.76 -21.01 16.06
C GLU A 191 -15.41 -19.52 16.28
N TRP A 192 -14.44 -19.28 17.16
CA TRP A 192 -13.87 -17.97 17.46
C TRP A 192 -12.69 -17.65 16.53
N GLY A 193 -12.56 -16.38 16.16
CA GLY A 193 -11.47 -15.87 15.33
C GLY A 193 -11.94 -14.84 14.31
N THR A 194 -11.27 -14.83 13.17
CA THR A 194 -11.63 -14.01 12.00
C THR A 194 -12.39 -14.88 11.01
N ILE A 195 -13.56 -14.41 10.58
CA ILE A 195 -14.39 -15.07 9.57
C ILE A 195 -14.39 -14.24 8.30
N SER A 196 -14.43 -14.91 7.15
CA SER A 196 -14.52 -14.27 5.84
C SER A 196 -15.92 -14.43 5.28
N GLU A 197 -16.49 -13.35 4.76
CA GLU A 197 -17.78 -13.33 4.07
C GLU A 197 -17.58 -12.80 2.65
N GLU A 198 -18.16 -13.48 1.66
CA GLU A 198 -18.21 -12.98 0.28
C GLU A 198 -19.54 -12.28 0.03
N VAL A 199 -19.47 -11.01 -0.36
CA VAL A 199 -20.63 -10.16 -0.63
C VAL A 199 -20.57 -9.67 -2.07
N THR A 200 -21.56 -10.05 -2.87
CA THR A 200 -21.72 -9.56 -4.25
C THR A 200 -22.74 -8.43 -4.29
N VAL A 201 -22.33 -7.28 -4.83
CA VAL A 201 -23.13 -6.05 -4.94
C VAL A 201 -23.11 -5.51 -6.37
N THR A 202 -24.10 -4.70 -6.73
CA THR A 202 -24.04 -3.90 -7.96
C THR A 202 -22.85 -2.95 -7.88
N SER A 203 -22.04 -2.93 -8.93
CA SER A 203 -20.79 -2.18 -8.93
C SER A 203 -20.99 -0.67 -9.05
N ASN A 204 -20.15 0.08 -8.34
CA ASN A 204 -19.97 1.50 -8.49
C ASN A 204 -18.93 1.76 -9.57
N VAL A 205 -19.33 2.50 -10.61
CA VAL A 205 -18.50 2.82 -11.78
C VAL A 205 -17.91 4.22 -11.72
N ASN A 206 -18.21 5.01 -10.68
CA ASN A 206 -17.72 6.37 -10.54
C ASN A 206 -16.24 6.34 -10.13
N ALA A 207 -15.45 7.21 -10.75
CA ALA A 207 -14.07 7.43 -10.33
C ALA A 207 -14.02 7.98 -8.90
N ILE A 208 -12.97 7.63 -8.15
CA ILE A 208 -12.70 8.20 -6.84
C ILE A 208 -11.82 9.43 -7.06
N GLU A 209 -12.41 10.61 -6.98
CA GLU A 209 -11.73 11.89 -7.24
C GLU A 209 -11.30 12.57 -5.93
N THR A 210 -12.08 12.39 -4.87
CA THR A 210 -11.76 12.92 -3.53
C THR A 210 -12.05 11.85 -2.47
N VAL A 211 -11.23 11.86 -1.42
CA VAL A 211 -11.41 11.05 -0.22
C VAL A 211 -11.20 11.93 1.00
N ASP A 212 -12.20 11.98 1.86
CA ASP A 212 -12.11 12.67 3.14
C ASP A 212 -12.54 11.70 4.24
N VAL A 213 -11.66 11.49 5.21
CA VAL A 213 -11.95 10.67 6.38
C VAL A 213 -12.01 11.57 7.59
N TYR A 214 -13.09 11.45 8.33
CA TYR A 214 -13.31 12.15 9.58
C TYR A 214 -13.26 11.16 10.73
N ASP A 215 -12.58 11.54 11.80
CA ASP A 215 -12.74 10.88 13.09
C ASP A 215 -13.19 11.87 14.17
N GLY A 216 -13.98 11.37 15.12
CA GLY A 216 -14.41 12.12 16.30
C GLY A 216 -13.29 12.45 17.29
N TYR A 217 -12.02 12.22 16.94
CA TYR A 217 -10.81 12.39 17.74
C TYR A 217 -9.83 13.37 17.06
N ASN A 218 -10.38 14.50 16.63
CA ASN A 218 -9.61 15.60 16.02
C ASN A 218 -8.82 15.19 14.75
N ASN A 219 -9.32 14.22 13.98
CA ASN A 219 -8.69 13.72 12.75
C ASN A 219 -7.28 13.13 12.98
N GLN A 220 -7.04 12.52 14.14
CA GLN A 220 -5.76 11.90 14.50
C GLN A 220 -5.80 10.36 14.48
N ALA A 221 -7.00 9.79 14.42
CA ALA A 221 -7.26 8.38 14.56
C ALA A 221 -7.57 7.68 13.23
N ALA A 222 -7.97 8.43 12.19
CA ALA A 222 -8.21 7.90 10.85
C ALA A 222 -7.80 8.89 9.75
N PHE A 223 -7.28 8.34 8.64
CA PHE A 223 -6.73 9.12 7.52
C PHE A 223 -7.22 8.57 6.19
N GLY A 224 -7.63 9.45 5.28
CA GLY A 224 -7.95 9.12 3.89
C GLY A 224 -6.77 9.47 2.99
N ILE A 225 -6.36 8.54 2.13
CA ILE A 225 -5.15 8.64 1.31
C ILE A 225 -5.52 8.31 -0.13
N LEU A 226 -5.42 9.28 -1.03
CA LEU A 226 -5.62 9.07 -2.47
C LEU A 226 -4.26 9.01 -3.20
N LYS A 227 -3.55 10.13 -3.20
CA LYS A 227 -2.24 10.28 -3.87
C LYS A 227 -1.14 10.80 -2.94
N SER A 228 -1.50 11.51 -1.86
CA SER A 228 -0.54 12.17 -0.99
C SER A 228 -0.91 12.14 0.49
N VAL A 229 0.11 12.23 1.34
CA VAL A 229 -0.01 12.43 2.80
C VAL A 229 0.94 13.52 3.27
N GLN A 230 0.63 14.14 4.41
CA GLN A 230 1.49 15.18 5.00
C GLN A 230 2.72 14.61 5.70
N LYS A 231 2.61 13.42 6.30
CA LYS A 231 3.70 12.80 7.05
C LYS A 231 3.69 11.29 6.86
N PHE A 232 4.86 10.66 6.88
CA PHE A 232 5.01 9.21 6.82
C PHE A 232 4.23 8.50 7.95
N SER A 233 4.14 9.11 9.14
CA SER A 233 3.43 8.55 10.31
C SER A 233 1.89 8.50 10.20
N MET A 234 1.33 9.01 9.10
CA MET A 234 -0.09 8.87 8.74
C MET A 234 -0.36 7.61 7.90
N LEU A 235 0.70 6.94 7.42
CA LEU A 235 0.57 5.71 6.66
C LEU A 235 0.35 4.51 7.58
N PRO A 236 -0.40 3.49 7.11
CA PRO A 236 -0.53 2.25 7.84
C PRO A 236 0.77 1.44 7.80
N ALA A 237 0.94 0.53 8.75
CA ALA A 237 2.09 -0.37 8.80
C ALA A 237 2.09 -1.39 7.65
N SER A 238 0.92 -1.71 7.11
CA SER A 238 0.75 -2.51 5.89
C SER A 238 -0.22 -1.84 4.93
N ALA A 239 -0.19 -2.18 3.64
CA ALA A 239 -1.09 -1.66 2.62
C ALA A 239 -1.26 -2.69 1.49
N PRO A 240 -2.11 -2.44 0.48
CA PRO A 240 -2.09 -3.23 -0.75
C PRO A 240 -0.71 -3.15 -1.43
N ASP A 241 -0.27 -4.27 -2.00
CA ASP A 241 0.98 -4.32 -2.74
C ASP A 241 1.00 -3.31 -3.89
N GLY A 242 2.11 -2.59 -4.02
CA GLY A 242 2.32 -1.62 -5.07
C GLY A 242 1.54 -0.30 -4.92
N PHE A 243 0.87 -0.05 -3.78
CA PHE A 243 0.20 1.23 -3.51
C PHE A 243 1.24 2.36 -3.40
N ILE A 244 1.09 3.42 -4.18
CA ILE A 244 2.05 4.55 -4.27
C ILE A 244 1.47 5.81 -3.64
N VAL A 245 2.26 6.46 -2.78
CA VAL A 245 1.91 7.70 -2.10
C VAL A 245 3.05 8.71 -2.20
N LYS A 246 2.69 9.97 -2.46
CA LYS A 246 3.56 11.13 -2.29
C LYS A 246 3.53 11.57 -0.82
N VAL A 247 4.67 11.59 -0.15
CA VAL A 247 4.79 12.25 1.15
C VAL A 247 5.20 13.70 0.89
N ALA A 248 4.32 14.63 1.26
CA ALA A 248 4.57 16.05 1.08
C ALA A 248 5.59 16.56 2.10
N GLY A 249 6.50 17.41 1.66
CA GLY A 249 7.38 18.20 2.49
C GLY A 249 6.59 19.12 3.41
N GLU A 250 7.10 19.34 4.62
CA GLU A 250 6.45 20.24 5.57
C GLU A 250 6.59 21.71 5.11
N ALA A 251 5.48 22.46 5.14
CA ALA A 251 5.50 23.87 4.77
C ALA A 251 6.49 24.66 5.64
N GLY A 252 7.48 25.29 5.00
CA GLY A 252 8.55 26.04 5.67
C GLY A 252 9.81 25.22 5.98
N SER A 253 9.83 23.93 5.64
CA SER A 253 11.04 23.10 5.60
C SER A 253 11.71 23.16 4.23
N THR A 254 12.99 22.80 4.18
CA THR A 254 13.72 22.46 2.93
C THR A 254 13.56 20.98 2.56
N THR A 255 12.66 20.26 3.24
CA THR A 255 12.38 18.85 2.94
C THR A 255 11.57 18.77 1.67
N ASP A 256 12.16 18.19 0.63
CA ASP A 256 11.49 17.96 -0.64
C ASP A 256 10.44 16.85 -0.53
N ASP A 257 9.52 16.86 -1.49
CA ASP A 257 8.54 15.80 -1.64
C ASP A 257 9.21 14.51 -2.12
N TYR A 258 8.75 13.36 -1.62
CA TYR A 258 9.24 12.06 -2.06
C TYR A 258 8.08 11.08 -2.23
N TYR A 259 8.32 10.01 -2.98
CA TYR A 259 7.31 9.03 -3.36
C TYR A 259 7.70 7.67 -2.83
N ILE A 260 6.73 6.96 -2.26
CA ILE A 260 6.94 5.64 -1.69
C ILE A 260 5.90 4.66 -2.19
N ARG A 261 6.30 3.41 -2.33
CA ARG A 261 5.49 2.27 -2.74
C ARG A 261 5.53 1.21 -1.64
N TYR A 262 4.38 0.68 -1.27
CA TYR A 262 4.35 -0.47 -0.36
C TYR A 262 4.76 -1.76 -1.09
N ASP A 263 5.65 -2.53 -0.46
CA ASP A 263 6.12 -3.83 -0.92
C ASP A 263 5.59 -4.91 0.03
N ASP A 264 4.65 -5.72 -0.45
CA ASP A 264 4.03 -6.75 0.39
C ASP A 264 4.93 -7.99 0.59
N THR A 265 6.02 -8.14 -0.16
CA THR A 265 6.98 -9.23 0.07
C THR A 265 7.88 -8.90 1.26
N GLU A 266 8.39 -7.68 1.30
CA GLU A 266 9.28 -7.21 2.38
C GLU A 266 8.54 -6.56 3.55
N LYS A 267 7.23 -6.27 3.40
CA LYS A 267 6.37 -5.61 4.39
C LYS A 267 6.88 -4.22 4.79
N ILE A 268 7.39 -3.46 3.81
CA ILE A 268 7.94 -2.12 4.03
C ILE A 268 7.47 -1.13 2.94
N TRP A 269 7.51 0.16 3.28
CA TRP A 269 7.38 1.25 2.32
C TRP A 269 8.76 1.59 1.76
N LYS A 270 8.94 1.47 0.44
CA LYS A 270 10.19 1.78 -0.28
C LYS A 270 10.07 3.06 -1.08
N GLU A 271 11.14 3.84 -1.18
CA GLU A 271 11.22 4.94 -2.15
C GLU A 271 10.97 4.44 -3.58
N CYS A 272 10.30 5.27 -4.38
CA CYS A 272 10.03 5.01 -5.78
C CYS A 272 9.97 6.31 -6.58
N ALA A 273 9.91 6.18 -7.90
CA ALA A 273 9.72 7.28 -8.81
C ALA A 273 8.26 7.73 -8.79
N ARG A 274 8.04 9.01 -9.04
CA ARG A 274 6.69 9.55 -9.27
C ARG A 274 5.98 8.74 -10.37
N PRO A 275 4.71 8.35 -10.19
CA PRO A 275 3.93 7.69 -11.23
C PRO A 275 3.77 8.57 -12.49
N GLY A 276 3.84 7.95 -13.67
CA GLY A 276 3.62 8.60 -14.96
C GLY A 276 4.79 9.44 -15.50
N ILE A 277 5.97 9.41 -14.89
CA ILE A 277 7.15 10.15 -15.38
C ILE A 277 7.97 9.30 -16.35
N LEU A 278 8.76 9.94 -17.22
CA LEU A 278 9.70 9.26 -18.11
C LEU A 278 10.78 8.54 -17.29
N SER A 279 10.99 7.26 -17.58
CA SER A 279 11.85 6.39 -16.77
C SER A 279 13.15 5.97 -17.46
N GLY A 280 13.19 5.97 -18.79
CA GLY A 280 14.30 5.41 -19.55
C GLY A 280 14.88 6.34 -20.62
N TYR A 281 15.99 5.90 -21.21
CA TYR A 281 16.64 6.57 -22.31
C TYR A 281 16.32 5.88 -23.65
N GLU A 282 16.28 6.64 -24.74
CA GLU A 282 16.28 6.06 -26.08
C GLU A 282 17.66 5.45 -26.37
N LEU A 283 17.73 4.12 -26.34
CA LEU A 283 19.00 3.39 -26.47
C LEU A 283 19.72 3.63 -27.82
N THR A 284 19.00 4.01 -28.88
CA THR A 284 19.61 4.37 -30.16
C THR A 284 20.29 5.74 -30.16
N SER A 285 19.90 6.62 -29.25
CA SER A 285 20.47 7.96 -29.08
C SER A 285 21.64 7.99 -28.09
N MET A 286 21.82 6.91 -27.32
CA MET A 286 22.87 6.77 -26.31
C MET A 286 24.13 6.09 -26.87
N PRO A 287 25.28 6.21 -26.17
CA PRO A 287 26.51 5.50 -26.54
C PRO A 287 26.33 3.99 -26.62
N HIS A 288 26.97 3.40 -27.65
CA HIS A 288 26.98 1.95 -27.89
C HIS A 288 28.30 1.35 -27.42
N ILE A 289 28.27 0.06 -27.07
CA ILE A 289 29.44 -0.70 -26.61
C ILE A 289 29.96 -1.53 -27.78
N LEU A 290 31.27 -1.46 -28.01
CA LEU A 290 31.98 -2.37 -28.90
C LEU A 290 32.76 -3.40 -28.07
N VAL A 291 32.33 -4.66 -28.11
CA VAL A 291 32.95 -5.76 -27.37
C VAL A 291 33.84 -6.56 -28.30
N ARG A 292 35.09 -6.80 -27.92
CA ARG A 292 35.99 -7.73 -28.62
C ARG A 292 35.75 -9.14 -28.10
N ASN A 293 35.35 -10.04 -28.99
CA ASN A 293 35.10 -11.44 -28.68
C ASN A 293 36.42 -12.22 -28.63
N SER A 294 36.38 -13.43 -28.03
CA SER A 294 37.54 -14.32 -27.93
C SER A 294 38.04 -14.84 -29.28
N ASP A 295 37.15 -14.89 -30.28
CA ASP A 295 37.44 -15.29 -31.66
C ASP A 295 38.11 -14.18 -32.50
N GLY A 296 38.35 -13.01 -31.91
CA GLY A 296 38.95 -11.85 -32.59
C GLY A 296 37.95 -10.98 -33.35
N THR A 297 36.65 -11.30 -33.36
CA THR A 297 35.60 -10.46 -33.92
C THR A 297 35.19 -9.35 -32.94
N PHE A 298 34.45 -8.35 -33.44
CA PHE A 298 33.87 -7.30 -32.61
C PHE A 298 32.34 -7.32 -32.73
N THR A 299 31.66 -7.23 -31.60
CA THR A 299 30.20 -7.09 -31.53
C THR A 299 29.85 -5.70 -31.03
N MET A 300 29.15 -4.94 -31.86
CA MET A 300 28.54 -3.67 -31.45
C MET A 300 27.17 -3.95 -30.84
N LYS A 301 26.93 -3.48 -29.62
CA LYS A 301 25.65 -3.61 -28.92
C LYS A 301 25.25 -2.30 -28.25
N LYS A 302 23.96 -2.12 -28.01
CA LYS A 302 23.45 -1.03 -27.17
C LYS A 302 23.86 -1.29 -25.72
N ALA A 303 24.24 -0.23 -25.00
CA ALA A 303 24.41 -0.31 -23.55
C ALA A 303 23.04 -0.41 -22.87
N GLU A 304 22.99 -1.13 -21.75
CA GLU A 304 21.83 -1.14 -20.86
C GLU A 304 22.02 -0.01 -19.85
N TRP A 305 21.19 1.02 -19.97
CA TRP A 305 21.22 2.17 -19.07
C TRP A 305 20.16 2.00 -17.98
N SER A 306 20.54 2.29 -16.74
CA SER A 306 19.63 2.24 -15.60
C SER A 306 18.46 3.19 -15.79
N LYS A 307 17.28 2.74 -15.36
CA LYS A 307 16.06 3.54 -15.38
C LYS A 307 15.98 4.41 -14.14
N ARG A 308 15.17 5.45 -14.23
CA ARG A 308 14.81 6.30 -13.10
C ARG A 308 13.82 5.58 -12.21
N GLU A 309 14.32 5.07 -11.10
CA GLU A 309 13.51 4.30 -10.15
C GLU A 309 13.02 5.12 -8.96
N ILE A 310 13.54 6.35 -8.76
CA ILE A 310 13.31 7.17 -7.57
C ILE A 310 13.14 8.66 -7.95
N GLY A 311 12.29 9.37 -7.19
CA GLY A 311 12.14 10.83 -7.27
C GLY A 311 11.22 11.32 -8.39
N ASP A 312 11.25 12.62 -8.61
CA ASP A 312 10.51 13.33 -9.66
C ASP A 312 11.39 14.38 -10.36
N ASP A 313 10.82 15.16 -11.29
CA ASP A 313 11.55 16.09 -12.16
C ASP A 313 12.26 17.22 -11.41
N ASP A 314 11.98 17.37 -10.12
CA ASP A 314 12.67 18.31 -9.24
C ASP A 314 13.78 17.59 -8.42
N SER A 315 13.45 16.46 -7.78
CA SER A 315 14.39 15.75 -6.89
C SER A 315 15.40 14.83 -7.59
N ASN A 316 15.08 14.33 -8.79
CA ASN A 316 15.96 13.48 -9.59
C ASN A 316 15.79 13.83 -11.09
N PRO A 317 16.15 15.06 -11.51
CA PRO A 317 15.85 15.60 -12.83
C PRO A 317 16.51 14.80 -13.95
N GLN A 318 16.01 14.99 -15.18
CA GLN A 318 16.65 14.42 -16.36
C GLN A 318 18.09 14.93 -16.49
N PRO A 319 19.07 14.06 -16.83
CA PRO A 319 20.43 14.51 -17.04
C PRO A 319 20.51 15.59 -18.11
N SER A 320 21.37 16.58 -17.89
CA SER A 320 21.47 17.77 -18.75
C SER A 320 22.00 17.47 -20.16
N PHE A 321 22.49 16.26 -20.41
CA PHE A 321 22.84 15.83 -21.75
C PHE A 321 21.62 15.54 -22.62
N ILE A 322 20.41 15.38 -22.07
CA ILE A 322 19.18 15.14 -22.85
C ILE A 322 18.91 16.34 -23.78
N ASP A 323 18.45 16.06 -25.01
CA ASP A 323 18.27 17.02 -26.11
C ASP A 323 19.56 17.69 -26.62
N GLN A 324 20.72 17.21 -26.15
CA GLN A 324 22.07 17.64 -26.58
C GLN A 324 22.79 16.52 -27.35
N HIS A 325 23.92 16.87 -27.95
CA HIS A 325 24.86 15.89 -28.48
C HIS A 325 25.90 15.53 -27.43
N ILE A 326 26.18 14.24 -27.28
CA ILE A 326 27.36 13.79 -26.53
C ILE A 326 28.58 13.99 -27.42
N ASN A 327 29.49 14.86 -26.99
CA ASN A 327 30.69 15.22 -27.73
C ASN A 327 31.86 14.27 -27.41
N ASP A 328 31.97 13.84 -26.16
CA ASP A 328 33.04 12.94 -25.71
C ASP A 328 32.60 12.08 -24.52
N ILE A 329 33.30 10.97 -24.31
CA ILE A 329 33.11 10.02 -23.21
C ILE A 329 34.46 9.81 -22.53
N PHE A 330 34.50 9.97 -21.21
CA PHE A 330 35.74 9.84 -20.44
C PHE A 330 35.49 9.08 -19.14
N PHE A 331 36.56 8.69 -18.46
CA PHE A 331 36.50 8.11 -17.13
C PHE A 331 37.16 9.04 -16.11
N TYR A 332 36.53 9.17 -14.95
CA TYR A 332 37.08 9.96 -13.85
C TYR A 332 36.65 9.38 -12.50
N ARG A 333 37.62 9.06 -11.64
CA ARG A 333 37.38 8.56 -10.26
C ARG A 333 36.29 7.48 -10.17
N ASN A 334 36.41 6.44 -10.98
CA ASN A 334 35.46 5.33 -11.03
C ASN A 334 34.02 5.74 -11.40
N ARG A 335 33.89 6.77 -12.25
CA ARG A 335 32.64 7.22 -12.88
C ARG A 335 32.84 7.31 -14.38
N LEU A 336 31.82 6.93 -15.13
CA LEU A 336 31.75 7.23 -16.57
C LEU A 336 31.27 8.67 -16.71
N GLY A 337 31.98 9.45 -17.52
CA GLY A 337 31.66 10.84 -17.79
C GLY A 337 31.28 11.07 -19.24
N VAL A 338 30.31 11.93 -19.47
CA VAL A 338 29.95 12.43 -20.80
C VAL A 338 30.01 13.95 -20.81
N ILE A 339 30.39 14.49 -21.97
CA ILE A 339 30.36 15.92 -22.24
C ILE A 339 29.21 16.20 -23.19
N ALA A 340 28.35 17.14 -22.84
CA ALA A 340 27.26 17.58 -23.70
C ALA A 340 27.05 19.09 -23.58
N GLY A 341 27.19 19.83 -24.68
CA GLY A 341 27.09 21.28 -24.67
C GLY A 341 28.15 21.92 -23.77
N GLU A 342 27.72 22.57 -22.69
CA GLU A 342 28.58 23.20 -21.68
C GLU A 342 28.66 22.38 -20.37
N ASN A 343 28.04 21.21 -20.34
CA ASN A 343 27.87 20.41 -19.15
C ASN A 343 28.81 19.21 -19.15
N VAL A 344 29.29 18.88 -17.95
CA VAL A 344 30.00 17.65 -17.64
C VAL A 344 29.10 16.81 -16.74
N ILE A 345 28.73 15.62 -17.23
CA ILE A 345 27.81 14.72 -16.53
C ILE A 345 28.56 13.43 -16.20
N LEU A 346 28.63 13.08 -14.92
CA LEU A 346 29.25 11.85 -14.43
C LEU A 346 28.18 10.92 -13.87
N THR A 347 28.27 9.63 -14.21
CA THR A 347 27.45 8.57 -13.60
C THR A 347 27.75 8.41 -12.12
N ARG A 348 26.95 7.61 -11.44
CA ARG A 348 27.27 7.12 -10.10
C ARG A 348 28.64 6.46 -10.03
N SER A 349 29.26 6.52 -8.85
CA SER A 349 30.52 5.83 -8.58
C SER A 349 30.32 4.32 -8.62
N ALA A 350 31.19 3.60 -9.34
CA ALA A 350 31.14 2.15 -9.55
C ALA A 350 29.91 1.60 -10.29
N ASP A 351 29.00 2.46 -10.74
CA ASP A 351 27.81 2.12 -11.51
C ASP A 351 27.78 2.96 -12.80
N PHE A 352 28.51 2.47 -13.81
CA PHE A 352 28.87 3.22 -15.01
C PHE A 352 27.74 3.46 -16.01
N PHE A 353 26.57 2.88 -15.79
CA PHE A 353 25.42 3.04 -16.69
C PHE A 353 24.22 3.67 -15.99
N ASN A 354 24.48 4.37 -14.88
CA ASN A 354 23.45 5.00 -14.06
C ASN A 354 23.71 6.50 -13.85
N PHE A 355 22.86 7.32 -14.47
CA PHE A 355 22.84 8.78 -14.31
C PHE A 355 21.71 9.26 -13.39
N TRP A 356 21.08 8.36 -12.63
CA TRP A 356 20.00 8.69 -11.70
C TRP A 356 20.46 8.61 -10.25
N MET A 357 19.86 9.43 -9.39
CA MET A 357 20.01 9.33 -7.93
C MET A 357 19.36 8.05 -7.39
N THR A 358 19.86 7.53 -6.26
CA THR A 358 19.26 6.36 -5.57
C THR A 358 18.44 6.68 -4.32
N SER A 359 18.29 7.96 -3.98
CA SER A 359 17.33 8.45 -3.00
C SER A 359 16.93 9.87 -3.39
N ALA A 360 15.68 10.23 -3.15
CA ALA A 360 15.22 11.61 -3.27
C ALA A 360 15.38 12.40 -1.96
N LEU A 361 15.66 11.71 -0.86
CA LEU A 361 15.73 12.29 0.49
C LEU A 361 17.15 12.67 0.89
N GLU A 362 18.13 11.85 0.52
CA GLU A 362 19.52 12.01 0.92
C GLU A 362 20.43 11.97 -0.29
N VAL A 363 21.24 13.00 -0.45
CA VAL A 363 22.32 13.04 -1.44
C VAL A 363 23.50 12.23 -0.90
N GLN A 364 23.95 11.27 -1.69
CA GLN A 364 25.08 10.40 -1.39
C GLN A 364 26.34 10.86 -2.13
N ASP A 365 27.52 10.66 -1.54
CA ASP A 365 28.81 10.95 -2.20
C ASP A 365 29.02 10.16 -3.51
N THR A 366 28.25 9.08 -3.71
CA THR A 366 28.31 8.21 -4.89
C THR A 366 27.35 8.63 -5.99
N ASP A 367 26.46 9.59 -5.75
CA ASP A 367 25.42 10.01 -6.69
C ASP A 367 25.97 10.68 -7.95
N PRO A 368 25.21 10.71 -9.06
CA PRO A 368 25.62 11.35 -10.30
C PRO A 368 25.98 12.82 -10.08
N ILE A 369 26.87 13.33 -10.92
CA ILE A 369 27.28 14.74 -10.88
C ILE A 369 26.91 15.36 -12.22
N ASP A 370 26.11 16.41 -12.20
CA ASP A 370 25.75 17.16 -13.39
C ASP A 370 26.12 18.64 -13.16
N LEU A 371 27.18 19.09 -13.84
CA LEU A 371 27.75 20.41 -13.61
C LEU A 371 27.94 21.15 -14.93
N ALA A 372 27.35 22.34 -15.00
CA ALA A 372 27.65 23.31 -16.04
C ALA A 372 29.03 23.94 -15.80
N VAL A 373 29.86 23.99 -16.83
CA VAL A 373 31.12 24.72 -16.78
C VAL A 373 30.82 26.22 -16.80
N SER A 374 31.23 26.91 -15.73
CA SER A 374 31.04 28.35 -15.62
C SER A 374 32.18 29.09 -16.31
N ASP A 375 31.85 29.83 -17.35
CA ASP A 375 32.73 30.77 -18.03
C ASP A 375 31.96 32.06 -18.37
N ASN A 376 32.67 33.17 -18.57
CA ASN A 376 32.09 34.47 -18.92
C ASN A 376 31.66 34.53 -20.40
N LYS A 377 31.89 33.46 -21.16
CA LYS A 377 31.52 33.30 -22.57
C LYS A 377 30.89 31.92 -22.76
N ILE A 378 30.01 31.83 -23.75
CA ILE A 378 29.45 30.55 -24.21
C ILE A 378 30.60 29.68 -24.71
N ALA A 379 30.76 28.50 -24.10
CA ALA A 379 31.89 27.60 -24.32
C ALA A 379 31.39 26.14 -24.42
N THR A 380 31.18 25.68 -25.65
CA THR A 380 30.87 24.27 -25.91
C THR A 380 32.12 23.42 -25.72
N LEU A 381 32.01 22.42 -24.84
CA LEU A 381 33.06 21.47 -24.51
C LEU A 381 33.11 20.36 -25.56
N LEU A 382 34.29 20.03 -26.05
CA LEU A 382 34.48 19.06 -27.14
C LEU A 382 35.26 17.83 -26.71
N HIS A 383 36.26 17.98 -25.84
CA HIS A 383 37.17 16.89 -25.48
C HIS A 383 37.53 16.92 -24.00
N ALA A 384 37.61 15.74 -23.37
CA ALA A 384 38.21 15.54 -22.06
C ALA A 384 39.58 14.88 -22.21
N VAL A 385 40.64 15.54 -21.74
CA VAL A 385 41.99 14.97 -21.73
C VAL A 385 42.47 14.85 -20.28
N PRO A 386 42.87 13.65 -19.84
CA PRO A 386 43.47 13.49 -18.52
C PRO A 386 44.80 14.24 -18.45
N TYR A 387 44.99 15.07 -17.42
CA TYR A 387 46.22 15.84 -17.23
C TYR A 387 46.67 15.81 -15.76
N ASP A 388 47.72 15.02 -15.51
CA ASP A 388 48.41 14.83 -14.23
C ASP A 388 47.57 14.20 -13.08
N GLU A 389 48.18 13.26 -12.34
CA GLU A 389 47.52 12.41 -11.32
C GLU A 389 46.99 13.21 -10.11
N THR A 390 47.51 14.43 -9.91
CA THR A 390 47.15 15.30 -8.77
C THR A 390 46.11 16.38 -9.12
N LEU A 391 45.79 16.58 -10.41
CA LEU A 391 45.15 17.81 -10.90
C LEU A 391 43.97 17.59 -11.88
N GLY A 392 43.30 16.44 -11.88
CA GLY A 392 41.99 16.28 -12.53
C GLY A 392 41.97 16.35 -14.07
N ASN A 393 40.79 16.18 -14.68
CA ASN A 393 40.65 16.26 -16.14
C ASN A 393 40.61 17.71 -16.63
N VAL A 394 41.24 17.98 -17.78
CA VAL A 394 41.15 19.26 -18.49
C VAL A 394 40.13 19.12 -19.61
N PHE A 395 39.17 20.03 -19.67
CA PHE A 395 38.14 20.05 -20.70
C PHE A 395 38.43 21.17 -21.69
N PHE A 396 38.55 20.81 -22.97
CA PHE A 396 38.82 21.73 -24.07
C PHE A 396 37.51 22.09 -24.76
N GLY A 397 37.23 23.39 -24.89
CA GLY A 397 36.10 23.92 -25.65
C GLY A 397 36.53 24.87 -26.77
N GLU A 398 35.60 25.25 -27.65
CA GLU A 398 35.92 26.04 -28.86
C GLU A 398 36.61 27.39 -28.57
N LYS A 399 36.41 27.98 -27.39
CA LYS A 399 36.92 29.32 -27.02
C LYS A 399 37.46 29.41 -25.59
N CYS A 400 37.56 28.29 -24.87
CA CYS A 400 38.02 28.26 -23.48
C CYS A 400 38.58 26.90 -23.08
N ASP A 401 39.60 26.92 -22.21
CA ASP A 401 40.09 25.77 -21.47
C ASP A 401 39.61 25.87 -20.03
N SER A 402 38.81 24.90 -19.58
CA SER A 402 38.29 24.89 -18.22
C SER A 402 38.95 23.81 -17.37
N ARG A 403 39.39 24.20 -16.16
CA ARG A 403 39.91 23.33 -15.11
C ARG A 403 38.94 23.36 -13.95
N LYS A 404 38.04 22.38 -13.84
CA LYS A 404 36.94 22.46 -12.85
C LYS A 404 36.61 21.16 -12.13
N ILE A 405 37.61 20.34 -11.79
CA ILE A 405 37.40 19.28 -10.79
C ILE A 405 38.53 19.30 -9.75
N LYS A 406 38.36 20.13 -8.72
CA LYS A 406 38.94 19.91 -7.39
C LYS A 406 37.79 19.41 -6.47
N PRO A 407 38.10 18.50 -5.54
CA PRO A 407 37.12 17.67 -4.81
C PRO A 407 36.03 18.46 -4.12
#